data_AF-A0A4P8L4Y5-F1
#
_entry.id   AF-A0A4P8L4Y5-F1
#
_cell.length_a   1.000
_cell.length_b   1.000
_cell.length_c   1.000
_cell.angle_alpha   90.00
_cell.angle_beta   90.00
_cell.angle_gamma   90.00
#
_symmetry.space_group_name_H-M   'P 1'
#
loop_
_entity.id
_entity.type
_entity.pdbx_description
1 polymer ?
#
loop_
_entity_poly.entity_id
_entity_poly.type
_entity_poly.pdbx_seq_one_letter_code
_entity_poly.pdbx_strand_id
1 'polypeptide(L)'
;MLENSSASWFRRGILPTGYALLVLLVQAQWVELLKWAFFKVDLLLPVAFQVALFNPLPAAMAWALGLGFVVDTLSGKLWGLHMGTYCLAVGLYHVAADRLEMTHPVYQIVCIGFCGLVQSVMLGFYLQWTSVFPEWQATVWSGLLLRTAGTMVLAPAVMFPLRSLMDDMERTA
;
A
#
# COMPACT_ATOMS: atom_id res chain seq x y z
N MET A 1 -21.24 31.16 -3.57
CA MET A 1 -20.49 30.17 -2.76
C MET A 1 -20.40 28.83 -3.51
N LEU A 2 -19.76 28.79 -4.69
CA LEU A 2 -19.57 27.55 -5.49
C LEU A 2 -18.11 27.37 -5.96
N GLU A 3 -17.19 28.21 -5.49
CA GLU A 3 -15.90 28.42 -6.17
C GLU A 3 -14.72 27.59 -5.64
N ASN A 4 -14.91 26.68 -4.66
CA ASN A 4 -13.79 25.92 -4.07
C ASN A 4 -13.88 24.37 -4.15
N SER A 5 -14.88 23.81 -4.84
CA SER A 5 -15.03 22.34 -4.93
C SER A 5 -13.97 21.69 -5.84
N SER A 6 -13.61 22.33 -6.95
CA SER A 6 -12.63 21.78 -7.91
C SER A 6 -11.21 21.74 -7.35
N ALA A 7 -10.81 22.78 -6.61
CA ALA A 7 -9.49 22.88 -6.02
C ALA A 7 -9.26 21.83 -4.91
N SER A 8 -10.29 21.52 -4.11
CA SER A 8 -10.17 20.53 -3.03
C SER A 8 -10.05 19.10 -3.57
N TRP A 9 -10.83 18.74 -4.59
CA TRP A 9 -10.71 17.43 -5.25
C TRP A 9 -9.36 17.21 -5.92
N PHE A 10 -8.84 18.23 -6.61
CA PHE A 10 -7.53 18.15 -7.23
C PHE A 10 -6.43 17.92 -6.19
N ARG A 11 -6.48 18.64 -5.06
CA ARG A 11 -5.51 18.49 -3.97
C ARG A 11 -5.56 17.10 -3.32
N ARG A 12 -6.76 16.56 -3.09
CA ARG A 12 -6.98 15.20 -2.54
C ARG A 12 -6.40 14.10 -3.43
N GLY A 13 -6.32 14.31 -4.75
CA GLY A 13 -5.68 13.37 -5.67
C GLY A 13 -4.18 13.54 -5.78
N ILE A 14 -3.69 14.78 -5.94
CA ILE A 14 -2.29 15.03 -6.28
C ILE A 14 -1.34 14.78 -5.09
N LEU A 15 -1.74 15.12 -3.87
CA LEU A 15 -0.88 14.97 -2.70
C LEU A 15 -0.55 13.50 -2.39
N PRO A 16 -1.53 12.59 -2.21
CA PRO A 16 -1.20 11.20 -1.95
C PRO A 16 -0.47 10.56 -3.13
N THR A 17 -0.73 11.00 -4.36
CA THR A 17 0.01 10.53 -5.54
C THR A 17 1.47 10.96 -5.48
N GLY A 18 1.76 12.24 -5.23
CA GLY A 18 3.12 12.75 -5.07
C GLY A 18 3.87 12.07 -3.91
N TYR A 19 3.18 11.87 -2.79
CA TYR A 19 3.73 11.12 -1.65
C TYR A 19 4.02 9.67 -2.01
N ALA A 20 3.11 8.98 -2.70
CA ALA A 20 3.31 7.62 -3.16
C ALA A 20 4.48 7.50 -4.14
N LEU A 21 4.67 8.46 -5.05
CA LEU A 21 5.82 8.48 -5.95
C LEU A 21 7.14 8.65 -5.17
N LEU A 22 7.16 9.50 -4.14
CA LEU A 22 8.33 9.63 -3.27
C LEU A 22 8.62 8.34 -2.50
N VAL A 23 7.60 7.70 -1.93
CA VAL A 23 7.74 6.40 -1.26
C VAL A 23 8.21 5.32 -2.24
N LEU A 24 7.70 5.33 -3.48
CA LEU A 24 8.13 4.41 -4.53
C LEU A 24 9.62 4.61 -4.89
N LEU A 25 10.08 5.86 -4.99
CA LEU A 25 11.50 6.16 -5.23
C LEU A 25 12.39 5.68 -4.07
N VAL A 26 11.97 5.92 -2.83
CA VAL A 26 12.66 5.42 -1.65
C VAL A 26 12.71 3.89 -1.66
N GLN A 27 11.58 3.24 -1.94
CA GLN A 27 11.49 1.78 -2.04
C GLN A 27 12.40 1.24 -3.15
N ALA A 28 12.42 1.88 -4.33
CA ALA A 28 13.27 1.49 -5.45
C ALA A 28 14.76 1.55 -5.10
N GLN A 29 15.22 2.64 -4.48
CA GLN A 29 16.60 2.80 -4.03
C GLN A 29 16.97 1.80 -2.92
N TRP A 30 16.05 1.53 -1.99
CA TRP A 30 16.33 0.61 -0.89
C TRP A 30 16.46 -0.85 -1.35
N VAL A 31 15.69 -1.23 -2.38
CA VAL A 31 15.76 -2.56 -2.99
C VAL A 31 17.14 -2.84 -3.61
N GLU A 32 17.80 -1.83 -4.17
CA GLU A 32 19.17 -2.00 -4.70
C GLU A 32 20.21 -2.20 -3.59
N LEU A 33 20.00 -1.57 -2.44
CA LEU A 33 20.91 -1.64 -1.29
C LEU A 33 20.76 -2.94 -0.48
N LEU A 34 19.54 -3.48 -0.40
CA LEU A 34 19.25 -4.71 0.33
C LEU A 34 19.55 -5.92 -0.56
N LYS A 35 20.75 -6.51 -0.37
CA LYS A 35 21.18 -7.76 -1.04
C LYS A 35 20.24 -8.96 -0.80
N TRP A 36 19.31 -8.85 0.14
CA TRP A 36 18.40 -9.92 0.52
C TRP A 36 17.12 -9.79 -0.31
N ALA A 37 17.07 -10.50 -1.43
CA ALA A 37 15.97 -10.43 -2.40
C ALA A 37 14.56 -10.65 -1.82
N PHE A 38 14.48 -11.28 -0.64
CA PHE A 38 13.23 -11.59 0.05
C PHE A 38 12.73 -10.46 0.97
N PHE A 39 13.59 -9.51 1.36
CA PHE A 39 13.23 -8.39 2.23
C PHE A 39 12.80 -7.16 1.42
N LYS A 40 11.78 -7.34 0.56
CA LYS A 40 11.19 -6.24 -0.22
C LYS A 40 9.90 -5.78 0.45
N VAL A 41 10.05 -5.01 1.53
CA VAL A 41 8.92 -4.41 2.24
C VAL A 41 8.06 -3.60 1.27
N ASP A 42 6.74 -3.78 1.34
CA ASP A 42 5.79 -2.97 0.57
C ASP A 42 5.40 -1.76 1.39
N LEU A 43 5.98 -0.60 1.07
CA LEU A 43 5.70 0.67 1.74
C LEU A 43 4.52 1.42 1.12
N LEU A 44 4.09 1.01 -0.07
CA LEU A 44 2.96 1.63 -0.76
C LEU A 44 1.61 1.08 -0.28
N LEU A 45 1.59 -0.14 0.25
CA LEU A 45 0.39 -0.72 0.87
C LEU A 45 -0.17 0.16 2.02
N PRO A 46 0.62 0.65 2.99
CA PRO A 46 0.17 1.66 3.96
C PRO A 46 -0.35 2.96 3.33
N VAL A 47 0.25 3.41 2.22
CA VAL A 47 -0.20 4.62 1.51
C VAL A 47 -1.58 4.40 0.90
N ALA A 48 -1.80 3.28 0.22
CA ALA A 48 -3.11 2.92 -0.34
C ALA A 48 -4.20 2.86 0.75
N PHE A 49 -3.83 2.33 1.92
CA PHE A 49 -4.73 2.31 3.08
C PHE A 49 -5.07 3.72 3.59
N GLN A 50 -4.10 4.65 3.67
CA GLN A 50 -4.39 6.05 4.00
C GLN A 50 -5.21 6.77 2.92
N VAL A 51 -5.01 6.46 1.64
CA VAL A 51 -5.83 7.04 0.57
C VAL A 51 -7.31 6.69 0.77
N ALA A 52 -7.59 5.47 1.22
CA ALA A 52 -8.95 5.02 1.54
C ALA A 52 -9.59 5.79 2.70
N LEU A 53 -8.80 6.30 3.65
CA LEU A 53 -9.28 7.11 4.77
C LEU A 53 -9.84 8.46 4.33
N PHE A 54 -9.22 9.10 3.33
CA PHE A 54 -9.56 10.47 2.93
C PHE A 54 -10.43 10.58 1.68
N ASN A 55 -10.64 9.46 0.97
CA ASN A 55 -11.35 9.45 -0.30
C ASN A 55 -12.52 8.45 -0.26
N PRO A 56 -13.64 8.76 -0.93
CA PRO A 56 -14.72 7.80 -1.07
C PRO A 56 -14.25 6.57 -1.86
N LEU A 57 -14.86 5.42 -1.58
CA LEU A 57 -14.49 4.12 -2.13
C LEU A 57 -14.20 4.13 -3.64
N PRO A 58 -15.04 4.71 -4.53
CA PRO A 58 -14.76 4.68 -5.97
C PRO A 58 -13.48 5.43 -6.35
N ALA A 59 -13.21 6.57 -5.72
CA ALA A 59 -12.00 7.37 -5.99
C ALA A 59 -10.75 6.67 -5.46
N ALA A 60 -10.82 6.13 -4.24
CA ALA A 60 -9.73 5.35 -3.65
C ALA A 60 -9.42 4.08 -4.45
N MET A 61 -10.45 3.39 -4.95
CA MET A 61 -10.28 2.22 -5.82
C MET A 61 -9.64 2.58 -7.15
N ALA A 62 -10.12 3.65 -7.82
CA ALA A 62 -9.51 4.10 -9.07
C ALA A 62 -8.03 4.48 -8.89
N TRP A 63 -7.70 5.13 -7.76
CA TRP A 63 -6.33 5.45 -7.40
C TRP A 63 -5.49 4.20 -7.16
N ALA A 64 -5.99 3.23 -6.39
CA ALA A 64 -5.31 1.97 -6.10
C ALA A 64 -5.08 1.13 -7.37
N LEU A 65 -6.05 1.09 -8.28
CA LEU A 65 -5.92 0.46 -9.58
C LEU A 65 -4.81 1.12 -10.40
N GLY A 66 -4.84 2.45 -10.52
CA GLY A 66 -3.87 3.21 -11.29
C GLY A 66 -2.44 3.06 -10.76
N LEU A 67 -2.23 3.30 -9.46
CA LEU A 67 -0.90 3.17 -8.86
C LEU A 67 -0.42 1.72 -8.86
N GLY A 68 -1.29 0.76 -8.53
CA GLY A 68 -0.95 -0.65 -8.56
C GLY A 68 -0.50 -1.11 -9.95
N PHE A 69 -1.20 -0.70 -11.00
CA PHE A 69 -0.80 -0.94 -12.39
C PHE A 69 0.58 -0.35 -12.72
N VAL A 70 0.87 0.88 -12.29
CA VAL A 70 2.18 1.52 -12.48
C VAL A 70 3.28 0.70 -11.78
N VAL A 71 3.09 0.32 -10.52
CA VAL A 71 4.06 -0.48 -9.75
C VAL A 71 4.29 -1.85 -10.38
N ASP A 72 3.22 -2.50 -10.81
CA ASP A 72 3.27 -3.80 -11.48
C ASP A 72 4.03 -3.72 -12.82
N THR A 73 3.77 -2.67 -13.61
CA THR A 73 4.47 -2.40 -14.89
C THR A 73 5.96 -2.14 -14.67
N LEU A 74 6.31 -1.29 -13.71
CA LEU A 74 7.72 -0.96 -13.39
C LEU A 74 8.48 -2.15 -12.80
N SER A 75 7.80 -3.03 -12.07
CA SER A 75 8.40 -4.25 -11.52
C SER A 75 8.67 -5.31 -12.58
N GLY A 76 8.04 -5.21 -13.76
CA GLY A 76 8.27 -6.05 -14.93
C GLY A 76 7.89 -7.53 -14.79
N LYS A 77 7.33 -7.95 -13.64
CA LYS A 77 7.14 -9.36 -13.29
C LYS A 77 5.82 -9.69 -12.60
N LEU A 78 5.10 -8.70 -12.07
CA LEU A 78 3.95 -8.94 -11.20
C LEU A 78 2.68 -8.48 -11.92
N TRP A 79 1.90 -9.45 -12.40
CA TRP A 79 0.75 -9.29 -13.31
C TRP A 79 -0.51 -8.79 -12.60
N GLY A 80 -0.46 -7.61 -11.99
CA GLY A 80 -1.62 -7.08 -11.25
C GLY A 80 -1.66 -7.48 -9.78
N LEU A 81 -0.55 -8.01 -9.22
CA LEU A 81 -0.51 -8.39 -7.81
C LEU A 81 -0.64 -7.16 -6.92
N HIS A 82 0.13 -6.09 -7.17
CA HIS A 82 0.02 -4.85 -6.40
C HIS A 82 -1.31 -4.16 -6.64
N MET A 83 -1.78 -4.16 -7.89
CA MET A 83 -3.11 -3.67 -8.23
C MET A 83 -4.21 -4.36 -7.39
N GLY A 84 -4.22 -5.68 -7.34
CA GLY A 84 -5.20 -6.45 -6.57
C GLY A 84 -5.09 -6.20 -5.06
N THR A 85 -3.88 -6.17 -4.51
CA THR A 85 -3.69 -6.05 -3.05
C THR A 85 -3.93 -4.64 -2.55
N TYR A 86 -3.65 -3.60 -3.34
CA TYR A 86 -4.03 -2.22 -3.01
C TYR A 86 -5.55 -2.05 -3.05
N CYS A 87 -6.24 -2.64 -4.04
CA CYS A 87 -7.70 -2.65 -4.05
C CYS A 87 -8.27 -3.37 -2.84
N LEU A 88 -7.70 -4.53 -2.48
CA LEU A 88 -8.09 -5.26 -1.27
C LEU A 88 -7.91 -4.39 -0.02
N ALA A 89 -6.79 -3.67 0.10
CA ALA A 89 -6.54 -2.78 1.24
C ALA A 89 -7.57 -1.64 1.34
N VAL A 90 -7.87 -0.99 0.21
CA VAL A 90 -8.90 0.06 0.15
C VAL A 90 -10.28 -0.48 0.51
N GLY A 91 -10.64 -1.66 -0.01
CA GLY A 91 -11.92 -2.30 0.26
C GLY A 91 -12.05 -2.74 1.72
N LEU A 92 -10.99 -3.35 2.26
CA LEU A 92 -10.93 -3.76 3.65
C LEU A 92 -11.07 -2.57 4.59
N TYR A 93 -10.40 -1.44 4.30
CA TYR A 93 -10.57 -0.22 5.08
C TYR A 93 -12.04 0.18 5.16
N HIS A 94 -12.74 0.29 4.03
CA HIS A 94 -14.13 0.75 4.00
C HIS A 94 -15.08 -0.21 4.73
N VAL A 95 -14.92 -1.52 4.56
CA VAL A 95 -15.72 -2.51 5.28
C VAL A 95 -15.44 -2.48 6.79
N ALA A 96 -14.17 -2.29 7.16
CA ALA A 96 -13.75 -2.30 8.55
C ALA A 96 -14.06 -0.98 9.26
N ALA A 97 -14.11 0.16 8.55
CA ALA A 97 -14.46 1.47 9.10
C ALA A 97 -15.87 1.52 9.68
N ASP A 98 -16.80 0.69 9.17
CA ASP A 98 -18.15 0.57 9.71
C ASP A 98 -18.21 -0.17 11.05
N ARG A 99 -17.17 -0.93 11.40
CA ARG A 99 -17.17 -1.87 12.54
C ARG A 99 -16.08 -1.61 13.57
N LEU A 100 -15.00 -0.95 13.17
CA LEU A 100 -13.80 -0.74 13.95
C LEU A 100 -13.44 0.75 13.96
N GLU A 101 -12.82 1.19 15.04
CA GLU A 101 -12.34 2.56 15.18
C GLU A 101 -11.05 2.78 14.37
N MET A 102 -11.19 2.97 13.06
CA MET A 102 -10.05 3.13 12.13
C MET A 102 -9.17 4.34 12.41
N THR A 103 -9.53 5.23 13.35
CA THR A 103 -8.64 6.28 13.85
C THR A 103 -7.46 5.70 14.64
N HIS A 104 -7.66 4.58 15.33
CA HIS A 104 -6.65 3.94 16.17
C HIS A 104 -5.58 3.24 15.30
N PRO A 105 -4.28 3.57 15.48
CA PRO A 105 -3.22 3.11 14.59
C PRO A 105 -3.06 1.58 14.61
N VAL A 106 -3.32 0.92 15.74
CA VAL A 106 -3.21 -0.54 15.84
C VAL A 106 -4.16 -1.27 14.89
N TYR A 107 -5.41 -0.81 14.76
CA TYR A 107 -6.36 -1.47 13.84
C TYR A 107 -5.93 -1.29 12.38
N GLN A 108 -5.42 -0.12 12.02
CA GLN A 108 -4.88 0.13 10.68
C GLN A 108 -3.68 -0.77 10.40
N ILE A 109 -2.73 -0.91 11.34
CA ILE A 109 -1.57 -1.80 11.21
C ILE A 109 -2.00 -3.25 11.07
N VAL A 110 -3.01 -3.71 11.82
CA VAL A 110 -3.56 -5.07 11.71
C VAL A 110 -4.17 -5.29 10.33
N CYS A 111 -4.97 -4.35 9.81
CA CYS A 111 -5.54 -4.44 8.47
C CYS A 111 -4.46 -4.46 7.36
N ILE A 112 -3.44 -3.60 7.48
CA ILE A 112 -2.28 -3.59 6.59
C ILE A 112 -1.53 -4.92 6.66
N GLY A 113 -1.31 -5.44 7.86
CA GLY A 113 -0.66 -6.74 8.09
C GLY A 113 -1.43 -7.88 7.43
N PHE A 114 -2.75 -7.90 7.55
CA PHE A 114 -3.61 -8.87 6.86
C PHE A 114 -3.49 -8.76 5.33
N CYS A 115 -3.56 -7.55 4.77
CA CYS A 115 -3.39 -7.35 3.33
C CYS A 115 -1.99 -7.77 2.86
N GLY A 116 -0.96 -7.45 3.65
CA GLY A 116 0.42 -7.86 3.39
C GLY A 116 0.61 -9.37 3.47
N LEU A 117 -0.10 -10.06 4.38
CA LEU A 117 -0.10 -11.52 4.45
C LEU A 117 -0.74 -12.12 3.19
N VAL A 118 -1.91 -11.62 2.76
CA VAL A 118 -2.57 -12.07 1.53
C VAL A 118 -1.65 -11.86 0.32
N GLN A 119 -1.05 -10.68 0.19
CA GLN A 119 -0.09 -10.37 -0.87
C GLN A 119 1.12 -11.31 -0.84
N SER A 120 1.67 -11.58 0.35
CA SER A 120 2.77 -12.52 0.55
C SER A 120 2.40 -13.95 0.15
N VAL A 121 1.21 -14.43 0.52
CA VAL A 121 0.72 -15.77 0.16
C VAL A 121 0.53 -15.89 -1.35
N MET A 122 -0.11 -14.91 -1.99
CA MET A 122 -0.28 -14.90 -3.45
C MET A 122 1.07 -14.86 -4.18
N LEU A 123 2.02 -14.07 -3.69
CA LEU A 123 3.38 -14.03 -4.22
C LEU A 123 4.10 -15.38 -4.05
N GLY A 124 3.95 -16.03 -2.89
CA GLY A 124 4.49 -17.36 -2.63
C GLY A 124 4.00 -18.39 -3.63
N PHE A 125 2.68 -18.46 -3.87
CA PHE A 125 2.10 -19.35 -4.88
C PHE A 125 2.59 -19.03 -6.30
N TYR A 126 2.69 -17.75 -6.65
CA TYR A 126 3.21 -17.33 -7.95
C TYR A 126 4.67 -17.77 -8.16
N LEU A 127 5.53 -17.62 -7.15
CA LEU A 127 6.92 -18.03 -7.22
C LEU A 127 7.07 -19.55 -7.36
N GLN A 128 6.18 -20.32 -6.73
CA GLN A 128 6.10 -21.77 -6.91
C GLN A 128 5.66 -22.14 -8.33
N TRP A 129 4.61 -21.48 -8.84
CA TRP A 129 4.05 -21.76 -10.17
C TRP A 129 5.02 -21.46 -11.31
N THR A 130 5.82 -20.40 -11.18
CA THR A 130 6.76 -19.98 -12.22
C THR A 130 8.09 -20.75 -12.21
N SER A 131 8.24 -21.74 -11.32
CA SER A 131 9.42 -22.60 -11.20
C SER A 131 10.75 -21.84 -11.06
N VAL A 132 10.70 -20.59 -10.62
CA VAL A 132 11.90 -19.75 -10.38
C VAL A 132 12.72 -20.31 -9.22
N PHE A 133 12.08 -21.08 -8.34
CA PHE A 133 12.72 -21.76 -7.21
C PHE A 133 12.33 -23.26 -7.16
N PRO A 134 13.22 -24.14 -6.67
CA PRO A 134 12.87 -25.52 -6.34
C PRO A 134 11.71 -25.59 -5.35
N GLU A 135 10.94 -26.68 -5.43
CA GLU A 135 9.74 -26.92 -4.63
C GLU A 135 9.96 -26.67 -3.12
N TRP A 136 9.08 -25.86 -2.51
CA TRP A 136 8.92 -25.70 -1.06
C TRP A 136 10.17 -25.33 -0.22
N GLN A 137 10.99 -24.40 -0.70
CA GLN A 137 12.04 -23.82 0.17
C GLN A 137 11.43 -23.00 1.32
N ALA A 138 11.60 -23.46 2.56
CA ALA A 138 11.15 -22.78 3.77
C ALA A 138 11.68 -21.33 3.89
N THR A 139 12.82 -21.04 3.25
CA THR A 139 13.43 -19.71 3.16
C THR A 139 12.52 -18.70 2.45
N VAL A 140 11.79 -19.10 1.40
CA VAL A 140 10.86 -18.22 0.66
C VAL A 140 9.74 -17.76 1.58
N TRP A 141 9.07 -18.68 2.26
CA TRP A 141 7.96 -18.37 3.15
C TRP A 141 8.40 -17.54 4.35
N SER A 142 9.57 -17.84 4.94
CA SER A 142 10.13 -17.02 6.02
C SER A 142 10.43 -15.58 5.56
N GLY A 143 10.95 -15.40 4.35
CA GLY A 143 11.20 -14.09 3.76
C GLY A 143 9.91 -13.30 3.52
N LEU A 144 8.86 -13.97 3.05
CA LEU A 144 7.53 -13.37 2.87
C LEU A 144 6.89 -12.95 4.20
N LEU A 145 7.05 -13.74 5.26
CA LEU A 145 6.61 -13.36 6.60
C LEU A 145 7.39 -12.15 7.14
N LEU A 146 8.71 -12.14 6.97
CA LEU A 146 9.56 -11.00 7.35
C LEU A 146 9.20 -9.73 6.55
N ARG A 147 8.85 -9.87 5.27
CA ARG A 147 8.33 -8.78 4.44
C ARG A 147 7.06 -8.19 5.05
N THR A 148 6.07 -9.02 5.37
CA THR A 148 4.81 -8.58 5.98
C THR A 148 5.06 -7.91 7.34
N ALA A 149 5.89 -8.51 8.19
CA ALA A 149 6.26 -7.93 9.48
C ALA A 149 6.99 -6.58 9.33
N GLY A 150 7.92 -6.50 8.37
CA GLY A 150 8.62 -5.26 8.03
C GLY A 150 7.66 -4.17 7.56
N THR A 151 6.67 -4.50 6.73
CA THR A 151 5.61 -3.55 6.31
C THR A 151 4.83 -3.06 7.52
N MET A 152 4.42 -3.94 8.44
CA MET A 152 3.68 -3.54 9.65
C MET A 152 4.51 -2.63 10.56
N VAL A 153 5.80 -2.91 10.73
CA VAL A 153 6.71 -2.11 11.57
C VAL A 153 6.95 -0.73 10.97
N LEU A 154 7.11 -0.65 9.64
CA LEU A 154 7.37 0.62 8.94
C LEU A 154 6.09 1.38 8.59
N ALA A 155 4.92 0.74 8.63
CA ALA A 155 3.64 1.36 8.28
C ALA A 155 3.38 2.68 9.02
N PRO A 156 3.58 2.80 10.35
CA PRO A 156 3.38 4.07 11.05
C PRO A 156 4.25 5.20 10.48
N ALA A 157 5.52 4.93 10.18
CA ALA A 157 6.45 5.93 9.64
C ALA A 157 6.03 6.46 8.27
N VAL A 158 5.30 5.64 7.48
CA VAL A 158 4.73 6.05 6.19
C VAL A 158 3.37 6.74 6.38
N MET A 159 2.54 6.25 7.30
CA MET A 159 1.18 6.75 7.49
C MET A 159 1.14 8.12 8.17
N PHE A 160 1.98 8.35 9.19
CA PHE A 160 1.95 9.58 9.99
C PHE A 160 2.20 10.86 9.16
N PRO A 161 3.25 10.94 8.31
CA PRO A 161 3.50 12.13 7.51
C PRO A 161 2.36 12.41 6.53
N LEU A 162 1.84 11.37 5.87
CA LEU A 162 0.75 11.51 4.93
C LEU A 162 -0.53 11.98 5.61
N ARG A 163 -0.87 11.41 6.77
CA ARG A 163 -2.03 11.85 7.57
C ARG A 163 -1.89 13.31 7.98
N SER A 164 -0.73 13.73 8.50
CA SER A 164 -0.49 15.13 8.88
C SER A 164 -0.69 16.09 7.71
N LEU A 165 -0.15 15.74 6.53
CA LEU A 165 -0.30 16.55 5.31
C LEU A 165 -1.77 16.66 4.86
N MET A 166 -2.52 15.57 4.97
CA MET A 166 -3.94 15.55 4.61
C MET A 166 -4.80 16.33 5.61
N ASP A 167 -4.56 16.17 6.90
CA ASP A 167 -5.29 16.89 7.97
C ASP A 167 -5.07 18.41 7.86
N ASP A 168 -3.83 18.85 7.58
CA ASP A 168 -3.52 20.27 7.39
C ASP A 168 -4.20 20.86 6.14
N MET A 169 -4.40 20.06 5.09
CA MET A 169 -5.17 20.47 3.94
C MET A 169 -6.66 20.64 4.26
N GLU A 170 -7.25 19.74 5.06
CA GLU A 170 -8.66 19.86 5.45
C GLU A 170 -8.92 21.08 6.34
N ARG A 171 -7.93 21.53 7.11
CA ARG A 171 -8.02 22.76 7.92
C ARG A 171 -7.93 24.05 7.12
N THR A 172 -7.35 24.00 5.93
CA THR A 172 -7.13 25.19 5.07
C THR A 172 -8.09 25.29 3.89
N ALA A 173 -9.00 24.33 3.73
CA ALA A 173 -10.02 24.27 2.69
C ALA A 173 -11.36 24.89 3.14
#